data_AF-A0A0G1CMZ9-F1
#
_entry.id   AF-A0A0G1CMZ9-F1
#
_cell.length_a   1.000
_cell.length_b   1.000
_cell.length_c   1.000
_cell.angle_alpha   90.00
_cell.angle_beta   90.00
_cell.angle_gamma   90.00
#
_symmetry.space_group_name_H-M   'P 1'
#
loop_
_entity.id
_entity.type
_entity.pdbx_description
1 polymer ?
#
loop_
_entity_poly.entity_id
_entity_poly.type
_entity_poly.pdbx_seq_one_letter_code
_entity_poly.pdbx_strand_id
1 'polypeptide(L)'
;MIEEALTRARKARLFILEKMLAVMPTSRIHLSQYAPKVVLVKVPQDKIGEVIGPGGRVIRAIIAETGATVDVDDEGTVSITGTSEDGVTRAKTWVESLVREVHPGEEYEGTVKRLMPFGAFVEILPGKEGLVHVSQMAIGFVSDPANIVKIGDKVKVRVIEIDDQHRINLSMLFGEDAKKPVERRAPRPFGNDRGGFRRRH
;
A
#
# COMPACT_ATOMS: atom_id res chain seq x y z
N MET A 1 -25.77 -1.00 -60.27
CA MET A 1 -25.47 0.40 -59.90
C MET A 1 -24.92 0.56 -58.48
N ILE A 2 -25.64 0.20 -57.40
CA ILE A 2 -25.11 0.38 -56.02
C ILE A 2 -23.92 -0.54 -55.73
N GLU A 3 -23.98 -1.80 -56.16
CA GLU A 3 -22.92 -2.79 -55.94
C GLU A 3 -21.60 -2.42 -56.66
N GLU A 4 -21.69 -1.93 -57.89
CA GLU A 4 -20.53 -1.43 -58.65
C GLU A 4 -19.94 -0.16 -58.04
N ALA A 5 -20.80 0.75 -57.53
CA ALA A 5 -20.36 1.95 -56.84
C ALA A 5 -19.60 1.61 -55.54
N LEU A 6 -20.10 0.66 -54.75
CA LEU A 6 -19.43 0.16 -53.54
C LEU A 6 -18.11 -0.54 -53.86
N THR A 7 -18.05 -1.30 -54.95
CA THR A 7 -16.85 -2.00 -55.39
C THR A 7 -15.76 -1.02 -55.85
N ARG A 8 -16.14 0.03 -56.59
CA ARG A 8 -15.24 1.13 -56.96
C ARG A 8 -14.77 1.90 -55.73
N ALA A 9 -15.67 2.24 -54.80
CA ALA A 9 -15.32 2.92 -53.56
C ALA A 9 -14.35 2.10 -52.70
N ARG A 10 -14.54 0.78 -52.62
CA ARG A 10 -13.64 -0.14 -51.91
C ARG A 10 -12.24 -0.18 -52.52
N LYS A 11 -12.13 -0.25 -53.85
CA LYS A 11 -10.83 -0.20 -54.55
C LYS A 11 -10.10 1.12 -54.29
N ALA A 12 -10.81 2.26 -54.37
CA ALA A 12 -10.24 3.57 -54.09
C ALA A 12 -9.77 3.70 -52.63
N ARG A 13 -10.56 3.19 -51.66
CA ARG A 13 -10.19 3.17 -50.24
C ARG A 13 -8.93 2.35 -49.99
N LEU A 14 -8.81 1.16 -50.61
CA LEU A 14 -7.64 0.30 -50.45
C LEU A 14 -6.37 0.95 -51.00
N PHE A 15 -6.47 1.63 -52.14
CA PHE A 15 -5.35 2.39 -52.71
C PHE A 15 -4.89 3.53 -51.79
N ILE A 16 -5.82 4.26 -51.17
CA ILE A 16 -5.50 5.32 -50.19
C ILE A 16 -4.86 4.71 -48.94
N LEU A 17 -5.43 3.62 -48.41
CA LEU A 17 -4.88 2.91 -47.25
C LEU A 17 -3.46 2.40 -47.50
N GLU A 18 -3.18 1.88 -48.69
CA GLU A 18 -1.84 1.42 -49.06
C GLU A 18 -0.81 2.56 -48.99
N LYS A 19 -1.16 3.75 -49.50
CA LYS A 19 -0.30 4.94 -49.41
C LYS A 19 -0.15 5.45 -47.98
N MET A 20 -1.19 5.35 -47.14
CA MET A 20 -1.11 5.71 -45.72
C MET A 20 -0.23 4.73 -44.93
N LEU A 21 -0.40 3.42 -45.16
CA LEU A 21 0.37 2.36 -44.51
C LEU A 21 1.85 2.37 -44.92
N ALA A 22 2.15 2.77 -46.16
CA ALA A 22 3.52 2.96 -46.62
C ALA A 22 4.28 4.04 -45.84
N VAL A 23 3.57 5.03 -45.28
CA VAL A 23 4.16 6.12 -44.48
C VAL A 23 4.11 5.81 -42.98
N MET A 24 3.00 5.26 -42.49
CA MET A 24 2.80 4.90 -41.09
C MET A 24 2.01 3.58 -40.97
N PRO A 25 2.69 2.43 -40.85
CA PRO A 25 2.02 1.13 -40.82
C PRO A 25 1.37 0.82 -39.46
N THR A 26 1.90 1.38 -38.37
CA THR A 26 1.41 1.14 -37.00
C THR A 26 1.36 2.45 -36.21
N SER A 27 0.56 2.45 -35.13
CA SER A 27 0.59 3.54 -34.15
C SER A 27 2.00 3.66 -33.55
N ARG A 28 2.45 4.90 -33.31
CA ARG A 28 3.75 5.14 -32.67
C ARG A 28 3.74 4.57 -31.25
N ILE A 29 4.71 3.72 -30.95
CA ILE A 29 4.85 3.04 -29.65
C ILE A 29 5.29 4.03 -28.56
N HIS A 30 6.05 5.06 -28.93
CA HIS A 30 6.49 6.13 -28.04
C HIS A 30 5.84 7.45 -28.44
N LEU A 31 5.13 8.07 -27.50
CA LEU A 31 4.59 9.42 -27.64
C LEU A 31 5.74 10.43 -27.74
N SER A 32 5.47 11.57 -28.40
CA SER A 32 6.43 12.67 -28.50
C SER A 32 6.90 13.11 -27.10
N GLN A 33 8.19 13.42 -26.98
CA GLN A 33 8.81 13.93 -25.75
C GLN A 33 8.18 15.23 -25.21
N TYR A 34 7.47 15.98 -26.07
CA TYR A 34 6.77 17.21 -25.70
C TYR A 34 5.25 17.04 -25.56
N ALA A 35 4.71 15.87 -25.92
CA ALA A 35 3.30 15.61 -25.73
C ALA A 35 3.05 15.32 -24.24
N PRO A 36 2.01 15.91 -23.63
CA PRO A 36 1.67 15.63 -22.26
C PRO A 36 1.39 14.14 -22.11
N LYS A 37 2.12 13.50 -21.19
CA LYS A 37 1.91 12.09 -20.88
C LYS A 37 0.72 12.02 -19.93
N VAL A 38 -0.29 11.25 -20.33
CA VAL A 38 -1.47 10.98 -19.52
C VAL A 38 -1.34 9.56 -18.99
N VAL A 39 -1.30 9.42 -17.67
CA VAL A 39 -1.33 8.13 -16.99
C VAL A 39 -2.66 8.02 -16.26
N LEU A 40 -3.38 6.95 -16.54
CA LEU A 40 -4.63 6.61 -15.88
C LEU A 40 -4.35 5.56 -14.81
N VAL A 41 -4.69 5.87 -13.56
CA VAL A 41 -4.60 4.95 -12.42
C VAL A 41 -6.01 4.70 -11.91
N LYS A 42 -6.39 3.43 -11.79
CA LYS A 42 -7.68 3.04 -11.22
C LYS A 42 -7.53 2.83 -9.72
N VAL A 43 -8.38 3.49 -8.94
CA VAL A 43 -8.39 3.54 -7.49
C VAL A 43 -9.79 3.13 -7.00
N PRO A 44 -9.91 2.36 -5.90
CA PRO A 44 -11.21 2.07 -5.29
C PRO A 44 -11.93 3.36 -4.84
N GLN A 45 -13.24 3.46 -5.07
CA GLN A 45 -14.03 4.66 -4.76
C GLN A 45 -13.93 5.08 -3.28
N ASP A 46 -13.86 4.10 -2.37
CA ASP A 46 -13.77 4.33 -0.93
C ASP A 46 -12.51 5.13 -0.52
N LYS A 47 -11.46 5.09 -1.35
CA LYS A 47 -10.17 5.72 -1.09
C LYS A 47 -9.94 7.03 -1.83
N ILE A 48 -10.89 7.47 -2.66
CA ILE A 48 -10.80 8.77 -3.35
C ILE A 48 -10.62 9.90 -2.32
N GLY A 49 -11.33 9.82 -1.19
CA GLY A 49 -11.22 10.78 -0.11
C GLY A 49 -9.81 10.89 0.50
N GLU A 50 -9.08 9.78 0.60
CA GLU A 50 -7.69 9.75 1.10
C GLU A 50 -6.72 10.37 0.10
N VAL A 51 -6.93 10.13 -1.20
CA VAL A 51 -6.11 10.71 -2.28
C VAL A 51 -6.30 12.23 -2.35
N ILE A 52 -7.54 12.72 -2.24
CA ILE A 52 -7.85 14.16 -2.22
C ILE A 52 -7.35 14.81 -0.92
N GLY A 53 -7.58 14.14 0.22
CA GLY A 53 -7.36 14.67 1.56
C GLY A 53 -8.36 15.77 1.96
N PRO A 54 -8.40 16.19 3.23
CA PRO A 54 -9.34 17.20 3.70
C PRO A 54 -9.13 18.54 2.97
N GLY A 55 -10.14 18.93 2.18
CA GLY A 55 -10.12 20.17 1.38
C GLY A 55 -9.16 20.15 0.18
N GLY A 56 -8.77 18.96 -0.33
CA GLY A 56 -7.88 18.85 -1.49
C GLY A 56 -6.41 19.13 -1.19
N ARG A 57 -6.02 19.13 0.10
CA ARG A 57 -4.64 19.45 0.51
C ARG A 57 -3.61 18.50 -0.09
N VAL A 58 -3.93 17.21 -0.16
CA VAL A 58 -3.00 16.18 -0.62
C VAL A 58 -2.79 16.29 -2.13
N ILE A 59 -3.86 16.38 -2.91
CA ILE A 59 -3.76 16.63 -4.36
C ILE A 59 -3.01 17.93 -4.66
N ARG A 60 -3.29 19.01 -3.94
CA ARG A 60 -2.57 20.28 -4.12
C ARG A 60 -1.08 20.16 -3.82
N ALA A 61 -0.70 19.40 -2.79
CA ALA A 61 0.70 19.14 -2.48
C ALA A 61 1.38 18.32 -3.59
N ILE A 62 0.72 17.28 -4.11
CA ILE A 62 1.22 16.47 -5.22
C ILE A 62 1.42 17.35 -6.47
N ILE A 63 0.44 18.19 -6.83
CA ILE A 63 0.54 19.10 -7.97
C ILE A 63 1.70 20.10 -7.78
N ALA A 64 1.82 20.68 -6.58
CA ALA A 64 2.87 21.66 -6.28
C ALA A 64 4.29 21.07 -6.36
N GLU A 65 4.47 19.82 -5.92
CA GLU A 65 5.78 19.19 -5.84
C GLU A 65 6.19 18.47 -7.13
N THR A 66 5.22 17.88 -7.84
CA THR A 66 5.48 17.15 -9.08
C THR A 66 5.35 18.00 -10.33
N GLY A 67 4.60 19.12 -10.27
CA GLY A 67 4.27 19.96 -11.42
C GLY A 67 3.31 19.31 -12.42
N ALA A 68 2.74 18.15 -12.08
CA ALA A 68 1.73 17.47 -12.89
C ALA A 68 0.32 17.87 -12.45
N THR A 69 -0.62 17.90 -13.39
CA THR A 69 -2.05 18.04 -13.13
C THR A 69 -2.62 16.67 -12.75
N VAL A 70 -3.32 16.58 -11.63
CA VAL A 70 -3.94 15.35 -11.15
C VAL A 70 -5.44 15.60 -11.01
N ASP A 71 -6.23 14.93 -11.85
CA ASP A 71 -7.69 14.98 -11.81
C ASP A 71 -8.22 13.62 -11.34
N VAL A 72 -9.19 13.66 -10.42
CA VAL A 72 -9.82 12.46 -9.88
C VAL A 72 -11.29 12.48 -10.25
N ASP A 73 -11.74 11.41 -10.89
CA ASP A 73 -13.14 11.21 -11.26
C ASP A 73 -13.91 10.46 -10.16
N ASP A 74 -15.22 10.66 -10.11
CA ASP A 74 -16.15 10.03 -9.16
C ASP A 74 -16.20 8.49 -9.36
N GLU A 75 -15.80 8.01 -10.54
CA GLU A 75 -15.67 6.59 -10.88
C GLU A 75 -14.38 5.94 -10.33
N GLY A 76 -13.51 6.71 -9.65
CA GLY A 76 -12.24 6.20 -9.11
C GLY A 76 -11.12 6.14 -10.15
N THR A 77 -11.24 6.89 -11.24
CA THR A 77 -10.17 7.03 -12.22
C THR A 77 -9.37 8.29 -11.93
N VAL A 78 -8.09 8.14 -11.59
CA VAL A 78 -7.16 9.25 -11.40
C VAL A 78 -6.37 9.45 -12.70
N SER A 79 -6.55 10.59 -13.35
CA SER A 79 -5.78 10.97 -14.53
C SER A 79 -4.66 11.93 -14.15
N ILE A 80 -3.42 11.52 -14.40
CA ILE A 80 -2.22 12.28 -14.12
C ILE A 80 -1.67 12.76 -15.45
N THR A 81 -1.67 14.07 -15.66
CA THR A 81 -1.23 14.72 -16.90
C THR A 81 -0.04 15.62 -16.59
N GLY A 82 1.07 15.44 -17.31
CA GLY A 82 2.24 16.31 -17.12
C GLY A 82 3.08 16.44 -18.38
N THR A 83 3.83 17.55 -18.44
CA THR A 83 4.80 17.82 -19.51
C THR A 83 6.12 17.09 -19.30
N SER A 84 6.42 16.67 -18.05
CA SER A 84 7.61 15.90 -17.69
C SER A 84 7.26 14.45 -17.34
N GLU A 85 8.04 13.51 -17.86
CA GLU A 85 7.90 12.09 -17.54
C GLU A 85 8.24 11.80 -16.07
N ASP A 86 9.25 12.48 -15.52
CA ASP A 86 9.65 12.33 -14.13
C ASP A 86 8.57 12.83 -13.17
N GLY A 87 7.91 13.96 -13.49
CA GLY A 87 6.81 14.50 -12.69
C GLY A 87 5.62 13.55 -12.65
N VAL A 88 5.22 13.04 -13.82
CA VAL A 88 4.10 12.07 -13.94
C VAL A 88 4.42 10.77 -13.23
N THR A 89 5.65 10.25 -13.37
CA THR A 89 6.06 9.00 -12.71
C THR A 89 6.08 9.16 -11.19
N ARG A 90 6.60 10.27 -10.66
CA ARG A 90 6.58 10.55 -9.21
C ARG A 90 5.16 10.71 -8.69
N ALA A 91 4.30 11.44 -9.40
CA ALA A 91 2.89 11.60 -9.02
C ALA A 91 2.18 10.24 -8.99
N LYS A 92 2.43 9.39 -10.00
CA LYS A 92 1.89 8.03 -10.06
C LYS A 92 2.30 7.21 -8.83
N THR A 93 3.60 7.14 -8.52
CA THR A 93 4.10 6.37 -7.37
C THR A 93 3.56 6.91 -6.05
N TRP A 94 3.38 8.23 -5.92
CA TRP A 94 2.79 8.83 -4.73
C TRP A 94 1.33 8.43 -4.56
N VAL A 95 0.51 8.57 -5.61
CA VAL A 95 -0.90 8.16 -5.58
C VAL A 95 -1.04 6.67 -5.30
N GLU A 96 -0.23 5.83 -5.95
CA GLU A 96 -0.19 4.39 -5.67
C GLU A 96 0.18 4.10 -4.22
N SER A 97 1.12 4.85 -3.62
CA SER A 97 1.53 4.66 -2.23
C SER A 97 0.43 5.03 -1.22
N LEU A 98 -0.40 6.01 -1.52
CA LEU A 98 -1.56 6.38 -0.70
C LEU A 98 -2.64 5.28 -0.75
N VAL A 99 -2.90 4.78 -1.97
CA VAL A 99 -3.95 3.79 -2.22
C VAL A 99 -3.53 2.38 -1.81
N ARG A 100 -2.22 2.09 -1.77
CA ARG A 100 -1.69 0.76 -1.49
C ARG A 100 -2.27 0.22 -0.18
N GLU A 101 -3.03 -0.85 -0.34
CA GLU A 101 -3.57 -1.61 0.77
C GLU A 101 -2.48 -2.51 1.31
N VAL A 102 -2.33 -2.51 2.63
CA VAL A 102 -1.41 -3.40 3.31
C VAL A 102 -2.08 -4.77 3.31
N HIS A 103 -1.52 -5.75 2.60
CA HIS A 103 -2.12 -7.08 2.57
C HIS A 103 -1.57 -7.94 3.72
N PRO A 104 -2.41 -8.77 4.38
CA PRO A 104 -1.92 -9.76 5.33
C PRO A 104 -0.89 -10.68 4.67
N GLY A 105 0.26 -10.87 5.32
CA GLY A 105 1.37 -11.69 4.85
C GLY A 105 2.46 -10.95 4.10
N GLU A 106 2.25 -9.68 3.69
CA GLU A 106 3.31 -8.88 3.08
C GLU A 106 4.32 -8.38 4.12
N GLU A 107 5.58 -8.32 3.69
CA GLU A 107 6.69 -7.79 4.47
C GLU A 107 6.98 -6.35 4.07
N TYR A 108 7.19 -5.51 5.06
CA TYR A 108 7.46 -4.09 4.90
C TYR A 108 8.63 -3.65 5.78
N GLU A 109 9.35 -2.63 5.33
CA GLU A 109 10.32 -1.91 6.16
C GLU A 109 9.63 -0.69 6.77
N GLY A 110 9.45 -0.72 8.09
CA GLY A 110 8.78 0.34 8.83
C GLY A 110 9.69 1.02 9.84
N THR A 111 9.32 2.24 10.24
CA THR A 111 10.05 3.01 11.24
C THR A 111 9.30 3.05 12.57
N VAL A 112 9.97 2.76 13.67
CA VAL A 112 9.34 2.79 15.00
C VAL A 112 9.02 4.23 15.40
N LYS A 113 7.74 4.57 15.54
CA LYS A 113 7.31 5.92 15.99
C LYS A 113 7.19 6.03 17.49
N ARG A 114 6.66 4.99 18.13
CA ARG A 114 6.34 4.99 19.57
C ARG A 114 6.49 3.61 20.17
N LEU A 115 6.96 3.58 21.41
CA LEU A 115 7.07 2.37 22.22
C LEU A 115 6.04 2.43 23.36
N MET A 116 5.41 1.30 23.65
CA MET A 116 4.54 1.09 24.80
C MET A 116 4.99 -0.17 25.56
N PRO A 117 4.61 -0.35 26.83
CA PRO A 117 5.04 -1.53 27.61
C PRO A 117 4.61 -2.88 27.00
N PHE A 118 3.53 -2.89 26.23
CA PHE A 118 2.98 -4.09 25.60
C PHE A 118 3.35 -4.25 24.12
N GLY A 119 4.07 -3.29 23.51
CA GLY A 119 4.43 -3.37 22.09
C GLY A 119 5.03 -2.10 21.49
N ALA A 120 5.31 -2.13 20.19
CA ALA A 120 5.88 -1.03 19.42
C ALA A 120 4.95 -0.64 18.27
N PHE A 121 4.75 0.66 18.06
CA PHE A 121 4.06 1.21 16.89
C PHE A 121 5.08 1.49 15.79
N VAL A 122 4.90 0.83 14.66
CA VAL A 122 5.77 0.91 13.49
C VAL A 122 4.96 1.54 12.35
N GLU A 123 5.46 2.64 11.79
CA GLU A 123 4.91 3.26 10.60
C GLU A 123 5.42 2.50 9.37
N ILE A 124 4.49 1.91 8.61
CA ILE A 124 4.78 1.04 7.46
C ILE A 124 4.64 1.83 6.15
N LEU A 125 3.59 2.65 6.11
CA LEU A 125 3.26 3.56 5.02
C LEU A 125 2.87 4.90 5.65
N PRO A 126 3.04 6.03 4.94
CA PRO A 126 2.70 7.35 5.48
C PRO A 126 1.22 7.39 5.91
N GLY A 127 1.00 7.57 7.22
CA GLY A 127 -0.34 7.59 7.82
C GLY A 127 -0.93 6.21 8.20
N LYS A 128 -0.21 5.10 7.95
CA LYS A 128 -0.60 3.75 8.38
C LYS A 128 0.40 3.20 9.40
N GLU A 129 -0.05 3.16 10.65
CA GLU A 129 0.70 2.59 11.78
C GLU A 129 0.23 1.17 12.08
N GLY A 130 1.16 0.27 12.37
CA GLY A 130 0.86 -1.06 12.87
C GLY A 130 1.45 -1.31 14.26
N LEU A 131 0.79 -2.16 15.03
CA LEU A 131 1.22 -2.57 16.36
C LEU A 131 1.97 -3.89 16.28
N VAL A 132 3.20 -3.91 16.79
CA VAL A 132 3.94 -5.14 17.08
C VAL A 132 3.78 -5.46 18.56
N HIS A 133 3.10 -6.57 18.89
CA HIS A 133 2.96 -7.03 20.27
C HIS A 133 4.29 -7.63 20.78
N VAL A 134 4.61 -7.49 22.06
CA VAL A 134 5.87 -8.01 22.66
C VAL A 134 6.13 -9.50 22.39
N SER A 135 5.08 -10.31 22.27
CA SER A 135 5.18 -11.75 21.95
C SER A 135 5.53 -12.05 20.48
N GLN A 136 5.40 -11.04 19.60
CA GLN A 136 5.68 -11.11 18.18
C GLN A 136 6.97 -10.36 17.81
N MET A 137 7.74 -9.89 18.81
CA MET A 137 9.02 -9.20 18.63
C MET A 137 10.22 -10.15 18.60
N ALA A 138 10.20 -11.23 19.39
CA ALA A 138 11.27 -12.22 19.47
C ALA A 138 10.77 -13.57 20.00
N ILE A 139 11.53 -14.66 19.75
CA ILE A 139 11.21 -16.05 20.15
C ILE A 139 11.52 -16.29 21.65
N GLY A 140 11.27 -15.30 22.51
CA GLY A 140 11.61 -15.32 23.93
C GLY A 140 10.74 -14.38 24.76
N PHE A 141 10.83 -14.47 26.08
CA PHE A 141 10.10 -13.54 26.95
C PHE A 141 10.78 -12.17 26.92
N VAL A 142 10.15 -11.22 26.25
CA VAL A 142 10.58 -9.82 26.23
C VAL A 142 9.88 -9.09 27.36
N SER A 143 10.62 -8.73 28.40
CA SER A 143 10.08 -7.95 29.53
C SER A 143 9.84 -6.50 29.15
N ASP A 144 10.72 -5.93 28.31
CA ASP A 144 10.62 -4.55 27.84
C ASP A 144 10.95 -4.47 26.33
N PRO A 145 10.04 -3.94 25.49
CA PRO A 145 10.29 -3.77 24.06
C PRO A 145 11.41 -2.76 23.76
N ALA A 146 11.70 -1.86 24.70
CA ALA A 146 12.78 -0.87 24.60
C ALA A 146 14.20 -1.49 24.55
N ASN A 147 14.34 -2.76 24.95
CA ASN A 147 15.62 -3.48 24.87
C ASN A 147 15.92 -4.01 23.46
N ILE A 148 14.89 -4.15 22.61
CA ILE A 148 15.02 -4.72 21.27
C ILE A 148 15.01 -3.63 20.21
N VAL A 149 14.13 -2.63 20.35
CA VAL A 149 13.92 -1.59 19.36
C VAL A 149 13.90 -0.22 20.01
N LYS A 150 14.42 0.79 19.27
CA LYS A 150 14.42 2.20 19.68
C LYS A 150 13.47 2.99 18.80
N ILE A 151 12.99 4.12 19.32
CA ILE A 151 12.23 5.09 18.52
C ILE A 151 13.12 5.60 17.38
N GLY A 152 12.59 5.59 16.16
CA GLY A 152 13.29 5.98 14.94
C GLY A 152 14.04 4.85 14.24
N ASP A 153 14.06 3.64 14.80
CA ASP A 153 14.75 2.51 14.19
C ASP A 153 13.97 1.93 13.02
N LYS A 154 14.69 1.44 12.00
CA LYS A 154 14.12 0.81 10.80
C LYS A 154 14.08 -0.70 11.00
N VAL A 155 12.88 -1.24 11.06
CA VAL A 155 12.63 -2.66 11.33
C VAL A 155 11.83 -3.28 10.18
N LYS A 156 12.19 -4.50 9.81
CA LYS A 156 11.34 -5.31 8.94
C LYS A 156 10.19 -5.85 9.77
N VAL A 157 8.98 -5.75 9.23
CA VAL A 157 7.74 -6.24 9.85
C VAL A 157 6.88 -6.94 8.82
N ARG A 158 6.19 -8.01 9.22
CA ARG A 158 5.19 -8.71 8.41
C ARG A 158 3.80 -8.45 8.97
N VAL A 159 2.83 -8.25 8.09
CA VAL A 159 1.42 -8.06 8.49
C VAL A 159 0.82 -9.40 8.82
N ILE A 160 0.30 -9.58 10.04
CA ILE A 160 -0.41 -10.80 10.44
C ILE A 160 -1.87 -10.69 10.03
N GLU A 161 -2.52 -9.62 10.49
CA GLU A 161 -3.98 -9.45 10.39
C GLU A 161 -4.31 -7.96 10.50
N ILE A 162 -5.44 -7.57 9.91
CA ILE A 162 -6.02 -6.24 10.06
C ILE A 162 -7.35 -6.42 10.79
N ASP A 163 -7.48 -5.82 11.96
CA ASP A 163 -8.68 -5.87 12.80
C ASP A 163 -9.80 -5.00 12.19
N ASP A 164 -11.05 -5.21 12.60
CA ASP A 164 -12.24 -4.48 12.10
C ASP A 164 -12.15 -2.97 12.31
N GLN A 165 -11.34 -2.54 13.29
CA GLN A 165 -11.01 -1.14 13.56
C GLN A 165 -9.88 -0.58 12.67
N HIS A 166 -9.52 -1.27 11.58
CA HIS A 166 -8.40 -0.94 10.67
C HIS A 166 -7.03 -0.88 11.36
N ARG A 167 -6.88 -1.58 12.49
CA ARG A 167 -5.59 -1.68 13.19
C ARG A 167 -4.76 -2.81 12.59
N ILE A 168 -3.54 -2.49 12.17
CA ILE A 168 -2.64 -3.44 11.52
C ILE A 168 -1.81 -4.15 12.60
N ASN A 169 -1.98 -5.46 12.75
CA ASN A 169 -1.16 -6.28 13.63
C ASN A 169 0.07 -6.74 12.86
N LEU A 170 1.25 -6.43 13.41
CA LEU A 170 2.54 -6.70 12.81
C LEU A 170 3.32 -7.74 13.62
N SER A 171 4.15 -8.52 12.94
CA SER A 171 5.14 -9.42 13.52
C SER A 171 6.55 -9.05 13.06
N MET A 172 7.53 -9.19 13.94
CA MET A 172 8.96 -9.17 13.60
C MET A 172 9.53 -10.59 13.45
N LEU A 173 8.70 -11.64 13.58
CA LEU A 173 9.11 -13.02 13.38
C LEU A 173 8.99 -13.39 11.90
N PHE A 174 10.09 -13.86 11.31
CA PHE A 174 10.18 -14.25 9.90
C PHE A 174 10.46 -15.76 9.78
N GLY A 175 9.73 -16.47 8.91
CA GLY A 175 10.03 -17.88 8.57
C GLY A 175 9.38 -18.94 9.47
N GLU A 176 10.09 -20.04 9.75
CA GLU A 176 9.60 -21.22 10.50
C GLU A 176 9.19 -20.92 11.96
N ASP A 177 9.59 -19.77 12.49
CA ASP A 177 9.32 -19.34 13.86
C ASP A 177 7.88 -18.84 14.07
N ALA A 178 7.16 -18.49 12.99
CA ALA A 178 5.75 -18.11 13.06
C ALA A 178 4.80 -19.32 13.24
N LYS A 179 5.29 -20.55 13.05
CA LYS A 179 4.46 -21.77 13.09
C LYS A 179 4.37 -22.44 14.47
N LYS A 180 5.12 -21.99 15.47
CA LYS A 180 4.97 -22.53 16.83
C LYS A 180 3.83 -21.79 17.52
N PRO A 181 2.69 -22.44 17.81
CA PRO A 181 1.70 -21.87 18.71
C PRO A 181 2.44 -21.63 20.02
N VAL A 182 2.45 -20.38 20.49
CA VAL A 182 2.89 -20.09 21.85
C VAL A 182 1.94 -20.89 22.74
N GLU A 183 2.43 -22.00 23.30
CA GLU A 183 1.69 -22.79 24.28
C GLU A 183 1.23 -21.80 25.35
N ARG A 184 -0.08 -21.53 25.38
CA ARG A 184 -0.72 -20.82 26.48
C ARG A 184 -0.47 -21.68 27.71
N ARG A 185 0.62 -21.41 28.44
CA ARG A 185 0.86 -22.05 29.73
C ARG A 185 -0.37 -21.82 30.57
N ALA A 186 -1.05 -22.92 30.92
CA ALA A 186 -2.23 -22.91 31.75
C ALA A 186 -1.97 -22.05 33.00
N PRO A 187 -2.97 -21.30 33.49
CA PRO A 187 -2.83 -20.55 34.73
C PRO A 187 -2.31 -21.50 35.82
N ARG A 188 -1.19 -21.15 36.46
CA ARG A 188 -0.69 -21.92 37.60
C ARG A 188 -1.82 -22.00 38.62
N PRO A 189 -2.16 -23.19 39.15
CA PRO A 189 -3.15 -23.28 40.21
C PRO A 189 -2.66 -22.42 41.38
N PHE A 190 -3.49 -21.47 41.82
CA PHE A 190 -3.24 -20.71 43.03
C PHE A 190 -3.11 -21.70 44.20
N GLY A 191 -1.89 -21.81 44.74
CA GLY A 191 -1.61 -22.58 45.95
C GLY A 191 -2.39 -21.99 47.11
N ASN A 192 -3.36 -22.75 47.61
CA ASN A 192 -4.13 -22.41 48.80
C ASN A 192 -3.30 -22.79 50.03
N ASP A 193 -2.32 -21.95 50.39
CA ASP A 193 -1.62 -22.03 51.67
C ASP A 193 -2.58 -21.60 52.79
N ARG A 194 -3.42 -22.53 53.25
CA ARG A 194 -4.09 -22.43 54.55
C ARG A 194 -3.29 -23.19 55.57
N GLY A 195 -2.57 -22.42 56.39
CA GLY A 195 -1.78 -22.87 57.51
C GLY A 195 -2.55 -23.80 58.46
N GLY A 196 -1.90 -24.90 58.81
CA GLY A 196 -2.34 -25.80 59.87
C GLY A 196 -2.19 -25.15 61.24
N PHE A 197 -3.31 -24.79 61.85
CA PHE A 197 -3.37 -24.53 63.28
C PHE A 197 -3.48 -25.87 64.02
N ARG A 198 -2.36 -26.31 64.59
CA ARG A 198 -2.33 -27.31 65.67
C ARG A 198 -3.07 -26.73 66.89
N ARG A 199 -4.06 -27.45 67.41
CA ARG A 199 -4.38 -27.42 68.85
C ARG A 199 -4.15 -28.81 69.43
N ARG A 200 -3.24 -28.86 70.40
CA ARG A 200 -3.01 -29.95 71.33
C ARG A 200 -3.78 -29.65 72.62
N HIS A 201 -4.26 -30.73 73.24
CA HIS A 201 -4.74 -30.92 74.61
C HIS A 201 -5.98 -30.14 75.06
#